data_AF-A0A2M9E5R3-F1
#
_entry.id   AF-A0A2M9E5R3-F1
#
_cell.length_a   1.000
_cell.length_b   1.000
_cell.length_c   1.000
_cell.angle_alpha   90.00
_cell.angle_beta   90.00
_cell.angle_gamma   90.00
#
_symmetry.space_group_name_H-M   'P 1'
#
loop_
_entity.id
_entity.type
_entity.pdbx_description
1 polymer ?
#
loop_
_entity_poly.entity_id
_entity_poly.type
_entity_poly.pdbx_seq_one_letter_code
_entity_poly.pdbx_strand_id
1 'polypeptide(L)'
;MKRYSRGITDFRLRLYWEEFKVIRLALPPKHEQVEIAEFIERVTGRIEVLQINAVRNISLLKERRSALITAAVTGQVDVRGLSGASED
;
A
#
# COMPACT_ATOMS: atom_id res chain seq x y z
N MET A 1 -17.16 -8.61 13.31
CA MET A 1 -17.76 -7.68 12.33
C MET A 1 -19.16 -8.08 11.81
N LYS A 2 -19.75 -9.23 12.20
CA LYS A 2 -21.08 -9.66 11.71
C LYS A 2 -22.28 -9.14 12.52
N ARG A 3 -22.06 -8.23 13.47
CA ARG A 3 -23.10 -7.80 14.44
C ARG A 3 -24.24 -6.98 13.81
N TYR A 4 -23.90 -6.13 12.84
CA TYR A 4 -24.82 -5.19 12.17
C TYR A 4 -24.91 -5.43 10.65
N SER A 5 -24.25 -6.47 10.13
CA SER A 5 -24.17 -6.69 8.68
C SER A 5 -24.68 -8.08 8.32
N ARG A 6 -25.63 -8.13 7.38
CA ARG A 6 -26.37 -9.34 6.98
C ARG A 6 -26.11 -9.59 5.49
N GLY A 7 -25.98 -10.86 5.10
CA GLY A 7 -25.71 -11.25 3.71
C GLY A 7 -25.92 -12.75 3.50
N ILE A 8 -26.10 -13.16 2.25
CA ILE A 8 -26.28 -14.57 1.87
C ILE A 8 -24.94 -15.32 1.91
N THR A 9 -23.84 -14.65 1.54
CA THR A 9 -22.46 -15.16 1.62
C THR A 9 -21.60 -14.26 2.50
N ASP A 10 -20.56 -14.83 3.11
CA ASP A 10 -19.66 -14.16 4.06
C ASP A 10 -18.82 -13.02 3.46
N PHE A 11 -18.61 -13.01 2.14
CA PHE A 11 -17.98 -11.92 1.39
C PHE A 11 -18.96 -10.90 0.80
N ARG A 12 -20.28 -11.11 0.97
CA ARG A 12 -21.35 -10.17 0.53
C ARG A 12 -22.21 -9.71 1.70
N LEU A 13 -21.54 -9.20 2.71
CA LEU A 13 -22.20 -8.56 3.84
C LEU A 13 -22.71 -7.17 3.43
N ARG A 14 -24.01 -6.90 3.63
CA ARG A 14 -24.63 -5.59 3.45
C ARG A 14 -24.92 -4.97 4.81
N LEU A 15 -24.59 -3.69 4.96
CA LEU A 15 -25.01 -2.89 6.09
C LEU A 15 -26.28 -2.14 5.68
N TYR A 16 -27.43 -2.67 6.11
CA TYR A 16 -28.71 -2.04 5.85
C TYR A 16 -28.89 -0.79 6.70
N TRP A 17 -29.72 0.14 6.25
CA TRP A 17 -29.93 1.43 6.91
C TRP A 17 -30.40 1.28 8.36
N GLU A 18 -31.29 0.32 8.61
CA GLU A 18 -31.84 0.02 9.93
C GLU A 18 -30.78 -0.45 10.92
N GLU A 19 -29.73 -1.11 10.42
CA GLU A 19 -28.60 -1.57 11.20
C GLU A 19 -27.55 -0.47 11.36
N PHE A 20 -27.36 0.39 10.35
CA PHE A 20 -26.45 1.53 10.41
C PHE A 20 -26.83 2.52 11.52
N LYS A 21 -28.12 2.88 11.61
CA LYS A 21 -28.60 3.88 12.59
C LYS A 21 -28.42 3.47 14.06
N VAL A 22 -28.26 2.18 14.34
CA VAL A 22 -28.13 1.65 15.71
C VAL A 22 -26.68 1.37 16.11
N ILE A 23 -25.71 1.67 15.23
CA ILE A 23 -24.30 1.56 15.56
C ILE A 23 -23.96 2.59 16.63
N ARG A 24 -23.52 2.10 17.80
CA ARG A 24 -23.01 2.97 18.87
C ARG A 24 -21.60 3.40 18.55
N LEU A 25 -21.36 4.71 18.60
CA LEU A 25 -20.06 5.33 18.38
C LEU A 25 -19.64 6.09 19.63
N ALA A 26 -18.35 6.08 19.92
CA ALA A 26 -17.78 6.99 20.91
C ALA A 26 -17.83 8.41 20.33
N LEU A 27 -18.38 9.35 21.10
CA LEU A 27 -18.44 10.76 20.71
C LEU A 27 -17.72 11.59 21.77
N PRO A 28 -16.39 11.71 21.69
CA PRO A 28 -15.64 12.55 22.62
C PRO A 28 -15.94 14.05 22.36
N PRO A 29 -15.54 14.95 23.25
CA PRO A 29 -15.66 16.39 23.03
C PRO A 29 -14.96 16.84 21.73
N LYS A 30 -15.42 17.95 21.15
CA LYS A 30 -14.93 18.44 19.85
C LYS A 30 -13.40 18.67 19.81
N HIS A 31 -12.80 19.13 20.90
CA HIS A 31 -11.34 19.34 20.95
C HIS A 31 -10.58 18.02 20.81
N GLU A 32 -10.98 16.99 21.56
CA GLU A 32 -10.39 15.66 21.49
C GLU A 32 -10.60 15.02 20.10
N GLN A 33 -11.75 15.23 19.46
CA GLN A 33 -11.98 14.79 18.08
C GLN A 33 -10.95 15.40 17.12
N VAL A 34 -10.65 16.69 17.26
CA VAL A 34 -9.66 17.38 16.41
C VAL A 34 -8.27 16.85 16.68
N GLU A 35 -7.88 16.69 17.95
CA GLU A 35 -6.56 16.15 18.32
C GLU A 35 -6.35 14.73 17.76
N ILE A 36 -7.37 13.87 17.86
CA ILE A 36 -7.33 12.52 17.29
C ILE A 36 -7.20 12.59 15.76
N ALA A 37 -7.97 13.46 15.10
CA ALA A 37 -7.92 13.60 13.65
C ALA A 37 -6.54 14.09 13.17
N GLU A 38 -5.98 15.11 13.80
CA GLU A 38 -4.64 15.64 13.50
C GLU A 38 -3.54 14.59 13.73
N PHE A 39 -3.67 13.80 14.80
CA PHE A 39 -2.75 12.68 15.04
C PHE A 39 -2.81 11.65 13.92
N ILE A 40 -4.02 11.24 13.51
CA ILE A 40 -4.22 10.28 12.43
C ILE A 40 -3.63 10.83 11.13
N GLU A 41 -3.98 12.06 10.76
CA GLU A 41 -3.51 12.72 9.53
C GLU A 41 -1.99 12.75 9.42
N ARG A 42 -1.30 13.09 10.52
CA ARG A 42 0.17 13.10 10.57
C ARG A 42 0.75 11.69 10.37
N VAL A 43 0.14 10.68 10.98
CA VAL A 43 0.63 9.29 10.86
C VAL A 43 0.36 8.75 9.45
N THR A 44 -0.82 8.98 8.91
CA THR A 44 -1.20 8.55 7.56
C THR A 44 -0.37 9.26 6.50
N GLY A 45 -0.16 10.58 6.62
CA GLY A 45 0.69 11.33 5.69
C GLY A 45 2.13 10.79 5.62
N ARG A 46 2.70 10.32 6.74
CA ARG A 46 4.02 9.65 6.73
C ARG A 46 3.98 8.33 5.95
N ILE A 47 2.90 7.55 6.08
CA ILE A 47 2.72 6.30 5.35
C ILE A 47 2.57 6.58 3.85
N GLU A 48 1.81 7.60 3.48
CA GLU A 48 1.62 8.01 2.08
C GLU A 48 2.94 8.40 1.41
N VAL A 49 3.78 9.19 2.08
CA VAL A 49 5.11 9.55 1.57
C VAL A 49 5.98 8.31 1.34
N LEU A 50 5.96 7.35 2.28
CA LEU A 50 6.70 6.10 2.13
C LEU A 50 6.16 5.26 0.96
N GLN A 51 4.84 5.22 0.78
CA GLN A 51 4.20 4.53 -0.33
C GLN A 51 4.61 5.15 -1.67
N ILE A 52 4.59 6.48 -1.79
CA ILE A 52 5.00 7.20 -3.00
C ILE A 52 6.46 6.86 -3.34
N ASN A 53 7.34 6.91 -2.35
CA ASN A 53 8.77 6.59 -2.55
C ASN A 53 8.98 5.13 -2.97
N ALA A 54 8.25 4.19 -2.36
CA ALA A 54 8.32 2.78 -2.74
C ALA A 54 7.89 2.56 -4.19
N VAL A 55 6.76 3.16 -4.60
CA VAL A 55 6.26 3.08 -5.99
C VAL A 55 7.27 3.69 -6.96
N ARG A 56 7.86 4.84 -6.63
CA ARG A 56 8.90 5.48 -7.44
C ARG A 56 10.14 4.59 -7.58
N ASN A 57 10.61 3.99 -6.50
CA ASN A 57 11.77 3.08 -6.54
C ASN A 57 11.49 1.84 -7.39
N ILE A 58 10.30 1.26 -7.31
CA ILE A 58 9.89 0.15 -8.17
C ILE A 58 9.94 0.57 -9.64
N SER A 59 9.44 1.76 -9.97
CA SER A 59 9.50 2.30 -11.34
C SER A 59 10.94 2.46 -11.83
N LEU A 60 11.82 3.05 -11.02
CA LEU A 60 13.23 3.23 -11.35
C LEU A 60 13.97 1.89 -11.51
N LEU A 61 13.69 0.92 -10.66
CA LEU A 61 14.27 -0.43 -10.77
C LEU A 61 13.82 -1.14 -12.05
N LYS A 62 12.56 -0.95 -12.47
CA LYS A 62 12.05 -1.47 -13.75
C LYS A 62 12.74 -0.81 -14.93
N GLU A 63 12.89 0.51 -14.91
CA GLU A 63 13.62 1.26 -15.95
C GLU A 63 15.08 0.80 -16.06
N ARG A 64 15.78 0.73 -14.91
CA ARG A 64 17.16 0.24 -14.86
C ARG A 64 17.28 -1.18 -15.39
N ARG A 65 16.36 -2.07 -15.04
CA ARG A 65 16.34 -3.46 -15.57
C ARG A 65 16.19 -3.46 -17.09
N SER A 66 15.26 -2.66 -17.64
CA SER A 66 15.08 -2.55 -19.09
C SER A 66 16.33 -2.02 -19.77
N ALA A 67 16.92 -0.94 -19.25
CA ALA A 67 18.16 -0.35 -19.79
C ALA A 67 19.33 -1.34 -19.76
N LEU A 68 19.49 -2.10 -18.67
CA LEU A 68 20.51 -3.14 -18.55
C LEU A 68 20.31 -4.27 -19.58
N ILE A 69 19.07 -4.71 -19.80
CA ILE A 69 18.76 -5.71 -20.82
C ILE A 69 19.12 -5.15 -22.21
N THR A 70 18.72 -3.91 -22.52
CA THR A 70 19.06 -3.26 -23.79
C THR A 70 20.57 -3.15 -23.98
N ALA A 71 21.31 -2.71 -22.96
CA ALA A 71 22.76 -2.59 -23.01
C ALA A 71 23.46 -3.95 -23.20
N ALA A 72 22.96 -5.01 -22.54
CA ALA A 72 23.47 -6.37 -22.71
C ALA A 72 23.17 -6.91 -24.12
N VAL A 73 21.96 -6.72 -24.64
CA VAL A 73 21.57 -7.18 -25.99
C VAL A 73 22.29 -6.42 -27.09
N THR A 74 22.59 -5.14 -26.89
CA THR A 74 23.39 -4.32 -27.80
C THR A 74 24.90 -4.51 -27.65
N GLY A 75 25.34 -5.40 -26.75
CA GLY A 75 26.76 -5.71 -26.53
C GLY A 75 27.55 -4.61 -25.86
N GLN A 76 26.89 -3.59 -25.30
CA GLN A 76 27.53 -2.51 -24.55
C GLN A 76 27.93 -2.94 -23.14
N VAL A 77 27.34 -4.01 -22.62
CA VAL A 77 27.67 -4.62 -21.32
C VAL A 77 27.95 -6.11 -21.55
N ASP A 78 29.16 -6.56 -21.19
CA ASP A 78 29.53 -7.98 -21.28
C ASP A 78 28.94 -8.76 -20.10
N VAL A 79 27.91 -9.54 -20.39
CA VAL A 79 27.21 -10.39 -19.41
C VAL A 79 27.85 -11.77 -19.23
N ARG A 80 28.86 -12.13 -20.03
CA ARG A 80 29.49 -13.47 -20.01
C ARG A 80 30.47 -13.66 -18.84
N GLY A 81 31.00 -12.58 -18.28
CA GLY A 81 31.85 -12.62 -17.07
C GLY A 81 31.07 -12.66 -15.75
N LEU A 82 29.77 -12.41 -15.76
CA LEU A 82 28.93 -12.34 -14.54
C LEU A 82 28.36 -13.70 -14.11
N SER A 83 28.35 -14.71 -14.98
CA SER A 83 27.85 -16.06 -14.69
C SER A 83 28.87 -16.97 -13.99
N GLY A 84 30.05 -16.47 -13.63
CA GLY A 84 31.14 -17.26 -13.04
C GLY A 84 31.42 -17.01 -11.54
N ALA A 85 30.58 -16.26 -10.83
CA ALA A 85 30.80 -15.91 -9.41
C ALA A 85 29.97 -16.74 -8.42
N SER A 86 29.48 -17.92 -8.84
CA SER A 86 28.71 -18.83 -7.98
C SER A 86 29.22 -20.27 -8.09
N GLU A 87 30.53 -20.45 -8.04
CA GLU A 87 31.22 -21.73 -7.84
C GLU A 87 32.61 -21.42 -7.26
N ASP A 88 32.66 -21.25 -5.93
CA ASP A 88 33.79 -21.53 -5.03
C ASP A 88 33.31 -21.49 -3.56
#